data_AF-A0AAV7L4N9-F1
#
_entry.id   AF-A0AAV7L4N9-F1
#
_cell.length_a   1.000
_cell.length_b   1.000
_cell.length_c   1.000
_cell.angle_alpha   90.00
_cell.angle_beta   90.00
_cell.angle_gamma   90.00
#
_symmetry.space_group_name_H-M   'P 1'
#
loop_
_entity.id
_entity.type
_entity.pdbx_description
1 polymer ?
#
loop_
_entity_poly.entity_id
_entity_poly.type
_entity_poly.pdbx_seq_one_letter_code
_entity_poly.pdbx_strand_id
1 'polypeptide(L)'
;MFSQWFSVGFLNLERITWQSPCELLQKISESEAVHPVRNWTDMKRRVGPYRRCYVFTHSAMPGEPLIILHVALTSKISSNVQAIVKEVSAFQTEDEDKISAAIFYSISLAQQGLQGVELGNYLIKRVVKELKAEFSHLKEFSSLSPIPGFTKWLLGVLASLKKEVGGSELFTESEFKEISAITGEPITETLKRLIASNEWIRSESLIKALESPLMRLCAWYLYGEKLRGFALNPVANFHLQNGAVLWRINWMADTSPRGVTASCGMMVNYRYFIDDTSSNSERYLRTKHIEASEQVLNLVSQFQRNSRL
;
A
#
# COMPACT_ATOMS: atom_id res chain seq x y z
N MET A 1 -22.64 -7.52 -17.29
CA MET A 1 -23.53 -8.48 -16.63
C MET A 1 -23.11 -8.70 -15.17
N PHE A 2 -21.89 -9.19 -14.89
CA PHE A 2 -21.38 -9.30 -13.50
C PHE A 2 -21.28 -7.95 -12.74
N SER A 3 -20.88 -6.87 -13.40
CA SER A 3 -20.76 -5.54 -12.77
C SER A 3 -22.07 -4.96 -12.21
N GLN A 4 -23.23 -5.34 -12.77
CA GLN A 4 -24.54 -4.89 -12.27
C GLN A 4 -24.99 -5.66 -11.02
N TRP A 5 -24.66 -6.97 -10.96
CA TRP A 5 -25.00 -7.84 -9.83
C TRP A 5 -24.11 -7.59 -8.60
N PHE A 6 -22.84 -7.23 -8.79
CA PHE A 6 -21.93 -6.85 -7.70
C PHE A 6 -21.91 -5.33 -7.46
N SER A 7 -22.97 -4.63 -7.83
CA SER A 7 -23.10 -3.21 -7.51
C SER A 7 -23.26 -3.00 -6.01
N VAL A 8 -22.85 -1.82 -5.54
CA VAL A 8 -22.78 -1.43 -4.12
C VAL A 8 -24.08 -1.71 -3.35
N GLY A 9 -25.23 -1.62 -4.01
CA GLY A 9 -26.55 -1.85 -3.41
C GLY A 9 -26.81 -3.28 -2.95
N PHE A 10 -26.10 -4.27 -3.49
CA PHE A 10 -26.27 -5.69 -3.14
C PHE A 10 -25.22 -6.20 -2.14
N LEU A 11 -24.21 -5.37 -1.86
CA LEU A 11 -23.14 -5.69 -0.93
C LEU A 11 -23.56 -5.33 0.50
N ASN A 12 -23.38 -6.27 1.42
CA ASN A 12 -23.56 -6.05 2.85
C ASN A 12 -22.19 -5.89 3.51
N LEU A 13 -22.10 -4.99 4.49
CA LEU A 13 -20.90 -4.75 5.27
C LEU A 13 -21.07 -5.45 6.62
N GLU A 14 -20.19 -6.39 6.93
CA GLU A 14 -20.21 -7.16 8.17
C GLU A 14 -18.93 -6.90 8.97
N ARG A 15 -19.08 -6.63 10.28
CA ARG A 15 -17.95 -6.51 11.21
C ARG A 15 -17.56 -7.89 11.71
N ILE A 16 -16.28 -8.22 11.59
CA ILE A 16 -15.71 -9.48 12.07
C ILE A 16 -15.07 -9.24 13.43
N THR A 17 -15.40 -10.12 14.38
CA THR A 17 -14.91 -10.08 15.76
C THR A 17 -14.47 -11.48 16.19
N TRP A 18 -13.92 -11.61 17.39
CA TRP A 18 -13.58 -12.93 17.93
C TRP A 18 -14.81 -13.81 18.22
N GLN A 19 -16.00 -13.22 18.27
CA GLN A 19 -17.27 -13.92 18.44
C GLN A 19 -17.86 -14.41 17.11
N SER A 20 -17.30 -14.00 15.96
CA SER A 20 -17.74 -14.44 14.64
C SER A 20 -17.51 -15.96 14.46
N PRO A 21 -18.31 -16.64 13.61
CA PRO A 21 -18.14 -18.07 13.35
C PRO A 21 -16.71 -18.43 12.93
N CYS A 22 -16.18 -19.53 13.47
CA CYS A 22 -14.82 -19.99 13.18
C CYS A 22 -14.59 -20.21 11.68
N GLU A 23 -15.62 -20.70 10.96
CA GLU A 23 -15.59 -20.87 9.51
C GLU A 23 -15.28 -19.57 8.77
N LEU A 24 -15.88 -18.45 9.19
CA LEU A 24 -15.65 -17.15 8.56
C LEU A 24 -14.23 -16.63 8.86
N LEU A 25 -13.75 -16.82 10.10
CA LEU A 25 -12.37 -16.49 10.47
C LEU A 25 -11.35 -17.33 9.67
N GLN A 26 -11.66 -18.59 9.40
CA GLN A 26 -10.84 -19.46 8.56
C GLN A 26 -10.80 -18.94 7.11
N LYS A 27 -11.95 -18.65 6.49
CA LYS A 27 -12.02 -18.08 5.13
C LYS A 27 -11.23 -16.78 5.02
N ILE A 28 -11.30 -15.92 6.03
CA ILE A 28 -10.52 -14.68 6.09
C ILE A 28 -9.02 -14.95 6.17
N SER A 29 -8.61 -15.90 7.01
CA SER A 29 -7.20 -16.28 7.15
C SER A 29 -6.64 -16.86 5.84
N GLU A 30 -7.42 -17.66 5.12
CA GLU A 30 -7.04 -18.26 3.83
C GLU A 30 -6.98 -17.22 2.70
N SER A 31 -7.84 -16.20 2.75
CA SER A 31 -7.97 -15.16 1.72
C SER A 31 -7.05 -13.95 1.93
N GLU A 32 -6.26 -13.92 3.02
CA GLU A 32 -5.36 -12.80 3.33
C GLU A 32 -4.16 -12.75 2.36
N ALA A 33 -4.23 -11.82 1.41
CA ALA A 33 -3.26 -11.71 0.31
C ALA A 33 -2.08 -10.78 0.61
N VAL A 34 -2.24 -9.82 1.53
CA VAL A 34 -1.25 -8.75 1.75
C VAL A 34 -0.23 -9.17 2.81
N HIS A 35 -0.71 -9.57 3.99
CA HIS A 35 0.14 -9.93 5.12
C HIS A 35 -0.36 -11.24 5.74
N PRO A 36 0.18 -12.42 5.36
CA PRO A 36 -0.33 -13.72 5.81
C PRO A 36 -0.51 -13.79 7.33
N VAL A 37 -1.64 -14.34 7.76
CA VAL A 37 -1.91 -14.62 9.17
C VAL A 37 -0.99 -15.74 9.63
N ARG A 38 -0.27 -15.53 10.75
CA ARG A 38 0.76 -16.47 11.20
C ARG A 38 0.20 -17.67 11.94
N ASN A 39 -0.81 -17.43 12.77
CA ASN A 39 -1.45 -18.42 13.65
C ASN A 39 -2.76 -17.86 14.22
N TRP A 40 -3.50 -18.68 14.96
CA TRP A 40 -4.80 -18.28 15.53
C TRP A 40 -4.70 -17.13 16.54
N THR A 41 -3.59 -17.06 17.28
CA THR A 41 -3.31 -15.95 18.19
C THR A 41 -3.10 -14.64 17.40
N ASP A 42 -2.52 -14.71 16.20
CA ASP A 42 -2.43 -13.57 15.28
C ASP A 42 -3.80 -13.15 14.76
N MET A 43 -4.65 -14.11 14.37
CA MET A 43 -6.01 -13.81 13.94
C MET A 43 -6.80 -13.11 15.06
N LYS A 44 -6.69 -13.60 16.30
CA LYS A 44 -7.33 -12.98 17.47
C LYS A 44 -6.91 -11.53 17.67
N ARG A 45 -5.63 -11.21 17.45
CA ARG A 45 -5.15 -9.82 17.54
C ARG A 45 -5.75 -8.95 16.44
N ARG A 46 -5.83 -9.46 15.19
CA ARG A 46 -6.34 -8.70 14.03
C ARG A 46 -7.83 -8.36 14.10
N VAL A 47 -8.60 -9.03 14.95
CA VAL A 47 -10.02 -8.75 15.20
C VAL A 47 -10.29 -8.28 16.65
N GLY A 48 -9.23 -7.97 17.39
CA GLY A 48 -9.25 -7.58 18.79
C GLY A 48 -9.22 -6.06 19.01
N PRO A 49 -8.85 -5.61 20.22
CA PRO A 49 -8.72 -4.19 20.53
C PRO A 49 -7.78 -3.45 19.57
N TYR A 50 -8.12 -2.21 19.23
CA TYR A 50 -7.42 -1.34 18.27
C TYR A 50 -7.37 -1.89 16.84
N ARG A 51 -8.14 -2.95 16.52
CA ARG A 51 -8.13 -3.60 15.20
C ARG A 51 -9.55 -3.92 14.77
N ARG A 52 -9.97 -3.38 13.64
CA ARG A 52 -11.29 -3.68 13.05
C ARG A 52 -11.10 -4.47 11.76
N CYS A 53 -11.84 -5.55 11.63
CA CYS A 53 -11.90 -6.33 10.41
C CYS A 53 -13.32 -6.25 9.87
N TYR A 54 -13.44 -5.89 8.60
CA TYR A 54 -14.71 -5.78 7.90
C TYR A 54 -14.70 -6.67 6.67
N VAL A 55 -15.85 -7.25 6.38
CA VAL A 55 -16.06 -8.06 5.18
C VAL A 55 -17.23 -7.51 4.39
N PHE A 56 -17.08 -7.44 3.07
CA PHE A 56 -18.20 -7.28 2.17
C PHE A 56 -18.67 -8.66 1.69
N THR A 57 -19.95 -8.96 1.93
CA THR A 57 -20.65 -10.15 1.43
C THR A 57 -21.71 -9.73 0.40
N HIS A 58 -22.16 -10.66 -0.44
CA HIS A 58 -23.28 -10.40 -1.34
C HIS A 58 -24.58 -10.90 -0.71
N SER A 59 -25.68 -10.17 -0.88
CA SER A 59 -26.99 -10.53 -0.29
C SER A 59 -27.48 -11.94 -0.66
N ALA A 60 -27.13 -12.42 -1.85
CA ALA A 60 -27.44 -13.79 -2.30
C ALA A 60 -26.42 -14.87 -1.88
N MET A 61 -25.29 -14.47 -1.28
CA MET A 61 -24.24 -15.36 -0.77
C MET A 61 -23.80 -14.86 0.63
N PRO A 62 -24.71 -14.89 1.62
CA PRO A 62 -24.38 -14.47 2.98
C PRO A 62 -23.28 -15.38 3.55
N GLY A 63 -22.34 -14.79 4.30
CA GLY A 63 -21.22 -15.52 4.89
C GLY A 63 -20.06 -15.85 3.94
N GLU A 64 -20.17 -15.53 2.64
CA GLU A 64 -19.06 -15.64 1.71
C GLU A 64 -18.34 -14.30 1.55
N PRO A 65 -17.10 -14.15 2.06
CA PRO A 65 -16.36 -12.91 1.94
C PRO A 65 -16.00 -12.66 0.47
N LEU A 66 -16.27 -11.45 0.00
CA LEU A 66 -15.81 -10.97 -1.30
C LEU A 66 -14.58 -10.07 -1.14
N ILE A 67 -14.67 -9.14 -0.19
CA ILE A 67 -13.60 -8.19 0.12
C ILE A 67 -13.40 -8.18 1.63
N ILE A 68 -12.15 -8.28 2.04
CA ILE A 68 -11.74 -8.24 3.45
C ILE A 68 -10.92 -6.98 3.66
N LEU A 69 -11.29 -6.17 4.64
CA LEU A 69 -10.57 -4.97 5.04
C LEU A 69 -10.11 -5.09 6.48
N HIS A 70 -8.80 -5.01 6.69
CA HIS A 70 -8.22 -4.87 8.01
C HIS A 70 -7.82 -3.42 8.28
N VAL A 71 -8.29 -2.90 9.41
CA VAL A 71 -8.10 -1.53 9.87
C VAL A 71 -7.40 -1.53 11.21
N ALA A 72 -6.33 -0.74 11.34
CA ALA A 72 -5.71 -0.45 12.61
C ALA A 72 -6.15 0.93 13.10
N LEU A 73 -6.61 1.00 14.35
CA LEU A 73 -6.95 2.24 15.03
C LEU A 73 -5.71 2.75 15.74
N THR A 74 -5.25 3.96 15.39
CA THR A 74 -3.98 4.52 15.85
C THR A 74 -4.14 6.01 16.22
N SER A 75 -3.09 6.57 16.84
CA SER A 75 -3.03 8.00 17.19
C SER A 75 -2.47 8.90 16.08
N LYS A 76 -1.99 8.31 14.98
CA LYS A 76 -1.43 9.02 13.81
C LYS A 76 -1.34 8.10 12.60
N ILE A 77 -1.19 8.67 11.41
CA ILE A 77 -0.96 7.91 10.17
C ILE A 77 0.33 7.07 10.26
N SER A 78 0.17 5.75 10.29
CA SER A 78 1.26 4.77 10.39
C SER A 78 2.17 4.76 9.16
N SER A 79 3.46 4.53 9.39
CA SER A 79 4.51 4.42 8.37
C SER A 79 5.19 3.05 8.30
N ASN A 80 4.88 2.14 9.22
CA ASN A 80 5.52 0.82 9.29
C ASN A 80 4.50 -0.28 9.62
N VAL A 81 4.49 -1.36 8.84
CA VAL A 81 3.51 -2.44 8.99
C VAL A 81 3.87 -3.40 10.12
N GLN A 82 5.16 -3.61 10.40
CA GLN A 82 5.58 -4.42 11.54
C GLN A 82 5.10 -3.81 12.86
N ALA A 83 5.09 -2.47 12.96
CA ALA A 83 4.56 -1.75 14.11
C ALA A 83 3.04 -1.97 14.29
N ILE A 84 2.31 -2.36 13.26
CA ILE A 84 0.88 -2.71 13.35
C ILE A 84 0.69 -4.20 13.68
N VAL A 85 1.36 -5.08 12.94
CA VAL A 85 1.12 -6.54 13.03
C VAL A 85 1.77 -7.17 14.27
N LYS A 86 2.93 -6.66 14.70
CA LYS A 86 3.64 -7.18 15.88
C LYS A 86 3.25 -6.50 17.19
N GLU A 87 2.42 -5.46 17.14
CA GLU A 87 1.95 -4.79 18.34
C GLU A 87 1.15 -5.77 19.19
N VAL A 88 1.56 -5.89 20.46
CA VAL A 88 0.84 -6.65 21.46
C VAL A 88 0.27 -5.61 22.42
N SER A 89 -1.00 -5.25 22.22
CA SER A 89 -1.70 -4.40 23.18
C SER A 89 -1.85 -5.17 24.49
N ALA A 90 -1.28 -4.63 25.57
CA ALA A 90 -1.41 -5.20 26.92
C ALA A 90 -2.81 -5.02 27.50
N PHE A 91 -3.60 -4.10 26.94
CA PHE A 91 -4.91 -3.70 27.43
C PHE A 91 -6.02 -4.44 26.66
N GLN A 92 -6.99 -4.98 27.40
CA GLN A 92 -8.19 -5.59 26.81
C GLN A 92 -9.23 -4.56 26.35
N THR A 93 -9.11 -3.31 26.83
CA THR A 93 -10.02 -2.19 26.53
C THR A 93 -9.33 -1.13 25.68
N GLU A 94 -10.10 -0.58 24.72
CA GLU A 94 -9.68 0.50 23.84
C GLU A 94 -9.76 1.84 24.59
N ASP A 95 -8.73 2.67 24.46
CA ASP A 95 -8.72 4.04 24.95
C ASP A 95 -9.11 4.96 23.78
N GLU A 96 -10.35 5.42 23.79
CA GLU A 96 -10.94 6.20 22.70
C GLU A 96 -10.16 7.50 22.44
N ASP A 97 -9.62 8.14 23.48
CA ASP A 97 -8.88 9.40 23.36
C ASP A 97 -7.58 9.25 22.57
N LYS A 98 -7.03 8.03 22.50
CA LYS A 98 -5.82 7.72 21.74
C LYS A 98 -6.09 7.37 20.27
N ILE A 99 -7.36 7.24 19.87
CA ILE A 99 -7.77 6.85 18.52
C ILE A 99 -8.10 8.12 17.73
N SER A 100 -7.22 8.49 16.81
CA SER A 100 -7.38 9.68 15.95
C SER A 100 -7.29 9.37 14.45
N ALA A 101 -6.72 8.21 14.10
CA ALA A 101 -6.50 7.75 12.75
C ALA A 101 -6.93 6.28 12.55
N ALA A 102 -7.48 5.99 11.37
CA ALA A 102 -7.82 4.64 10.93
C ALA A 102 -6.97 4.26 9.70
N ILE A 103 -6.19 3.19 9.85
CA ILE A 103 -5.20 2.74 8.87
C ILE A 103 -5.64 1.44 8.22
N PHE A 104 -6.03 1.51 6.94
CA PHE A 104 -6.31 0.33 6.12
C PHE A 104 -4.99 -0.34 5.72
N TYR A 105 -4.57 -1.36 6.47
CA TYR A 105 -3.27 -2.01 6.28
C TYR A 105 -3.36 -3.32 5.48
N SER A 106 -4.55 -3.87 5.28
CA SER A 106 -4.78 -4.94 4.32
C SER A 106 -6.17 -4.80 3.68
N ILE A 107 -6.22 -4.92 2.36
CA ILE A 107 -7.45 -5.01 1.56
C ILE A 107 -7.24 -6.21 0.64
N SER A 108 -8.02 -7.28 0.85
CA SER A 108 -7.90 -8.52 0.10
C SER A 108 -9.20 -8.81 -0.66
N LEU A 109 -9.08 -9.16 -1.94
CA LEU A 109 -10.18 -9.69 -2.74
C LEU A 109 -10.16 -11.21 -2.60
N ALA A 110 -11.17 -11.78 -1.95
CA ALA A 110 -11.25 -13.23 -1.70
C ALA A 110 -11.59 -14.01 -2.99
N GLN A 111 -12.38 -13.41 -3.89
CA GLN A 111 -12.84 -14.05 -5.12
C GLN A 111 -12.12 -13.49 -6.35
N GLN A 112 -11.17 -14.25 -6.91
CA GLN A 112 -10.41 -13.84 -8.10
C GLN A 112 -11.29 -13.60 -9.33
N GLY A 113 -12.44 -14.29 -9.42
CA GLY A 113 -13.42 -14.08 -10.51
C GLY A 113 -14.04 -12.68 -10.54
N LEU A 114 -13.89 -11.90 -9.47
CA LEU A 114 -14.34 -10.50 -9.40
C LEU A 114 -13.22 -9.49 -9.70
N GLN A 115 -12.04 -9.95 -10.12
CA GLN A 115 -10.96 -9.06 -10.48
C GLN A 115 -11.35 -8.17 -11.66
N GLY A 116 -11.29 -6.85 -11.46
CA GLY A 116 -11.72 -5.86 -12.46
C GLY A 116 -13.21 -5.53 -12.44
N VAL A 117 -14.00 -6.15 -11.55
CA VAL A 117 -15.34 -5.65 -11.23
C VAL A 117 -15.16 -4.42 -10.34
N GLU A 118 -15.58 -3.26 -10.85
CA GLU A 118 -15.60 -2.02 -10.08
C GLU A 118 -16.63 -2.15 -8.94
N LEU A 119 -16.18 -2.59 -7.77
CA LEU A 119 -16.97 -2.65 -6.54
C LEU A 119 -17.25 -1.23 -5.97
N GLY A 120 -16.95 -0.20 -6.78
CA GLY A 120 -17.27 1.20 -6.58
C GLY A 120 -16.35 1.93 -5.60
N ASN A 121 -16.34 3.25 -5.69
CA ASN A 121 -15.63 4.18 -4.79
C ASN A 121 -16.23 4.23 -3.37
N TYR A 122 -17.01 3.22 -3.01
CA TYR A 122 -17.93 3.22 -1.87
C TYR A 122 -17.46 2.30 -0.75
N LEU A 123 -16.60 1.32 -1.03
CA LEU A 123 -16.12 0.35 -0.05
C LEU A 123 -15.50 1.05 1.17
N ILE A 124 -14.54 1.93 0.91
CA ILE A 124 -13.85 2.69 1.95
C ILE A 124 -14.81 3.66 2.62
N LYS A 125 -15.66 4.37 1.87
CA LYS A 125 -16.63 5.31 2.44
C LYS A 125 -17.60 4.64 3.41
N ARG A 126 -18.04 3.42 3.11
CA ARG A 126 -18.94 2.65 3.97
C ARG A 126 -18.26 2.25 5.28
N VAL A 127 -17.03 1.74 5.21
CA VAL A 127 -16.24 1.42 6.41
C VAL A 127 -15.93 2.68 7.22
N VAL A 128 -15.59 3.79 6.58
CA VAL A 128 -15.39 5.10 7.24
C VAL A 128 -16.66 5.54 7.99
N LYS A 129 -17.84 5.36 7.38
CA LYS A 129 -19.12 5.71 8.03
C LYS A 129 -19.34 4.88 9.30
N GLU A 130 -19.10 3.56 9.25
CA GLU A 130 -19.19 2.71 10.44
C GLU A 130 -18.18 3.11 11.52
N LEU A 131 -16.93 3.38 11.12
CA LEU A 131 -15.89 3.83 12.06
C LEU A 131 -16.23 5.18 12.71
N LYS A 132 -16.83 6.12 11.96
CA LYS A 132 -17.27 7.41 12.51
C LYS A 132 -18.53 7.30 13.38
N ALA A 133 -19.39 6.32 13.12
CA ALA A 133 -20.54 6.06 13.98
C ALA A 133 -20.10 5.55 15.36
N GLU A 134 -18.99 4.82 15.41
CA GLU A 134 -18.40 4.33 16.66
C GLU A 134 -17.43 5.33 17.30
N PHE A 135 -16.62 6.03 16.51
CA PHE A 135 -15.62 7.01 16.95
C PHE A 135 -15.87 8.36 16.27
N SER A 136 -16.73 9.18 16.88
CA SER A 136 -17.15 10.46 16.28
C SER A 136 -16.01 11.47 16.07
N HIS A 137 -14.95 11.40 16.89
CA HIS A 137 -13.76 12.26 16.83
C HIS A 137 -12.68 11.77 15.84
N LEU A 138 -12.90 10.64 15.15
CA LEU A 138 -11.96 10.08 14.19
C LEU A 138 -11.84 10.95 12.93
N LYS A 139 -10.64 11.52 12.71
CA LYS A 139 -10.40 12.53 11.66
C LYS A 139 -9.57 12.01 10.50
N GLU A 140 -8.60 11.14 10.77
CA GLU A 140 -7.62 10.73 9.76
C GLU A 140 -7.93 9.34 9.21
N PHE A 141 -7.99 9.21 7.88
CA PHE A 141 -8.20 7.95 7.18
C PHE A 141 -7.10 7.79 6.14
N SER A 142 -6.35 6.70 6.22
CA SER A 142 -5.28 6.41 5.27
C SER A 142 -5.13 4.92 5.09
N SER A 143 -4.62 4.47 3.95
CA SER A 143 -4.05 3.14 3.87
C SER A 143 -2.58 3.14 4.30
N LEU A 144 -2.05 1.94 4.55
CA LEU A 144 -0.62 1.64 4.48
C LEU A 144 -0.48 0.46 3.51
N SER A 145 -0.23 0.78 2.25
CA SER A 145 -0.37 -0.16 1.13
C SER A 145 0.99 -0.64 0.60
N PRO A 146 1.09 -1.90 0.16
CA PRO A 146 2.28 -2.40 -0.52
C PRO A 146 2.42 -1.78 -1.93
N ILE A 147 3.60 -1.93 -2.53
CA ILE A 147 3.90 -1.42 -3.88
C ILE A 147 4.32 -2.59 -4.78
N PRO A 148 3.41 -3.54 -5.06
CA PRO A 148 3.77 -4.76 -5.80
C PRO A 148 4.26 -4.42 -7.21
N GLY A 149 5.36 -5.04 -7.62
CA GLY A 149 5.94 -4.87 -8.96
C GLY A 149 6.99 -3.78 -9.08
N PHE A 150 7.23 -2.98 -8.04
CA PHE A 150 8.27 -1.95 -8.06
C PHE A 150 9.66 -2.52 -8.30
N THR A 151 10.09 -3.54 -7.53
CA THR A 151 11.43 -4.13 -7.70
C THR A 151 11.60 -4.73 -9.10
N LYS A 152 10.55 -5.37 -9.63
CA LYS A 152 10.56 -5.92 -10.99
C LYS A 152 10.71 -4.83 -12.05
N TRP A 153 9.97 -3.73 -11.90
CA TRP A 153 10.09 -2.56 -12.76
C TRP A 153 11.51 -1.99 -12.69
N LEU A 154 12.04 -1.79 -11.48
CA LEU A 154 13.39 -1.25 -11.26
C LEU A 154 14.48 -2.12 -11.91
N LEU A 155 14.42 -3.44 -11.74
CA LEU A 155 15.34 -4.38 -12.38
C LEU A 155 15.23 -4.35 -13.91
N GLY A 156 14.02 -4.13 -14.45
CA GLY A 156 13.78 -3.95 -15.88
C GLY A 156 14.44 -2.68 -16.41
N VAL A 157 14.23 -1.56 -15.72
CA VAL A 157 14.84 -0.26 -16.04
C VAL A 157 16.37 -0.35 -15.98
N LEU A 158 16.94 -0.95 -14.93
CA LEU A 158 18.39 -1.17 -14.80
C LEU A 158 18.96 -2.07 -15.90
N ALA A 159 18.18 -3.01 -16.43
CA ALA A 159 18.61 -3.87 -17.53
C ALA A 159 18.62 -3.15 -18.88
N SER A 160 17.68 -2.24 -19.12
CA SER A 160 17.60 -1.46 -20.35
C SER A 160 18.75 -0.45 -20.48
N LEU A 161 19.18 0.14 -19.37
CA LEU A 161 20.28 1.12 -19.34
C LEU A 161 21.63 0.60 -19.86
N LYS A 162 21.89 -0.70 -19.78
CA LYS A 162 23.15 -1.27 -20.31
C LYS A 162 23.27 -1.17 -21.83
N LYS A 163 22.17 -0.89 -22.55
CA LYS A 163 22.14 -0.84 -24.02
C LYS A 163 22.39 0.56 -24.58
N GLU A 164 22.20 1.62 -23.81
CA GLU A 164 22.41 3.00 -24.26
C GLU A 164 23.77 3.51 -23.76
N VAL A 165 24.67 3.78 -24.71
CA VAL A 165 26.00 4.31 -24.44
C VAL A 165 25.88 5.80 -24.13
N GLY A 166 25.57 6.16 -22.88
CA GLY A 166 25.48 7.56 -22.50
C GLY A 166 24.85 7.82 -21.14
N GLY A 167 25.58 7.54 -20.06
CA GLY A 167 25.32 8.09 -18.72
C GLY A 167 24.11 7.49 -18.00
N SER A 168 24.30 7.06 -16.76
CA SER A 168 23.16 6.69 -15.94
C SER A 168 22.33 7.92 -15.60
N GLU A 169 21.12 7.98 -16.14
CA GLU A 169 20.15 8.98 -15.77
C GLU A 169 19.44 8.71 -14.43
N LEU A 170 19.52 7.49 -13.86
CA LEU A 170 18.72 7.15 -12.66
C LEU A 170 19.34 7.61 -11.34
N PHE A 171 20.67 7.63 -11.25
CA PHE A 171 21.42 8.05 -10.08
C PHE A 171 22.30 9.24 -10.44
N THR A 172 22.46 10.16 -9.50
CA THR A 172 23.39 11.30 -9.62
C THR A 172 24.84 10.82 -9.51
N GLU A 173 25.79 11.59 -10.03
CA GLU A 173 27.22 11.26 -9.91
C GLU A 173 27.68 11.10 -8.45
N SER A 174 27.10 11.86 -7.51
CA SER A 174 27.39 11.72 -6.08
C SER A 174 26.86 10.41 -5.52
N GLU A 175 25.63 10.02 -5.86
CA GLU A 175 25.05 8.72 -5.48
C GLU A 175 25.89 7.58 -6.09
N PHE A 176 26.41 7.75 -7.31
CA PHE A 176 27.35 6.80 -7.90
C PHE A 176 28.64 6.66 -7.09
N LYS A 177 29.28 7.77 -6.74
CA LYS A 177 30.53 7.72 -5.99
C LYS A 177 30.33 7.08 -4.61
N GLU A 178 29.23 7.41 -3.94
CA GLU A 178 28.90 6.84 -2.63
C GLU A 178 28.65 5.34 -2.69
N ILE A 179 27.77 4.86 -3.59
CA ILE A 179 27.44 3.44 -3.67
C ILE A 179 28.67 2.63 -4.11
N SER A 180 29.46 3.12 -5.08
CA SER A 180 30.66 2.43 -5.56
C SER A 180 31.76 2.34 -4.51
N ALA A 181 31.90 3.36 -3.66
CA ALA A 181 32.82 3.32 -2.53
C ALA A 181 32.44 2.27 -1.49
N ILE A 182 31.13 2.01 -1.32
CA ILE A 182 30.63 0.99 -0.39
C ILE A 182 30.72 -0.42 -0.99
N THR A 183 30.43 -0.58 -2.29
CA THR A 183 30.39 -1.90 -2.94
C THR A 183 31.73 -2.36 -3.51
N GLY A 184 32.65 -1.43 -3.81
CA GLY A 184 33.95 -1.72 -4.44
C GLY A 184 33.86 -2.13 -5.92
N GLU A 185 32.69 -2.03 -6.54
CA GLU A 185 32.41 -2.52 -7.90
C GLU A 185 31.56 -1.52 -8.73
N PRO A 186 31.55 -1.64 -10.07
CA PRO A 186 30.69 -0.84 -10.95
C PRO A 186 29.19 -1.02 -10.64
N ILE A 187 28.50 0.10 -10.43
CA ILE A 187 27.16 0.13 -9.81
C ILE A 187 26.06 -0.57 -10.61
N THR A 188 26.03 -0.49 -11.93
CA THR A 188 24.89 -1.00 -12.70
C THR A 188 24.76 -2.52 -12.61
N GLU A 189 25.88 -3.25 -12.65
CA GLU A 189 25.91 -4.71 -12.46
C GLU A 189 25.66 -5.07 -10.98
N THR A 190 26.36 -4.39 -10.08
CA THR A 190 26.32 -4.68 -8.64
C THR A 190 24.98 -4.35 -8.03
N LEU A 191 24.37 -3.22 -8.36
CA LEU A 191 23.06 -2.82 -7.85
C LEU A 191 21.96 -3.76 -8.33
N LYS A 192 21.98 -4.16 -9.60
CA LYS A 192 21.03 -5.15 -10.13
C LYS A 192 21.13 -6.47 -9.35
N ARG A 193 22.36 -6.95 -9.12
CA ARG A 193 22.62 -8.17 -8.33
C ARG A 193 22.13 -8.02 -6.89
N LEU A 194 22.51 -6.94 -6.22
CA LEU A 194 22.16 -6.66 -4.83
C LEU A 194 20.65 -6.52 -4.62
N ILE A 195 19.95 -5.79 -5.49
CA ILE A 195 18.50 -5.63 -5.42
C ILE A 195 17.80 -6.97 -5.69
N ALA A 196 18.28 -7.76 -6.65
CA ALA A 196 17.71 -9.07 -6.95
C ALA A 196 17.94 -10.10 -5.83
N SER A 197 19.08 -10.05 -5.13
CA SER A 197 19.42 -10.96 -4.04
C SER A 197 18.92 -10.51 -2.66
N ASN A 198 18.44 -9.27 -2.54
CA ASN A 198 18.11 -8.59 -1.27
C ASN A 198 19.30 -8.44 -0.30
N GLU A 199 20.54 -8.69 -0.74
CA GLU A 199 21.71 -8.66 0.14
C GLU A 199 22.08 -7.26 0.62
N TRP A 200 21.64 -6.21 -0.08
CA TRP A 200 21.87 -4.81 0.30
C TRP A 200 21.38 -4.48 1.71
N ILE A 201 20.36 -5.18 2.21
CA ILE A 201 19.81 -4.97 3.56
C ILE A 201 20.76 -5.39 4.68
N ARG A 202 21.78 -6.19 4.37
CA ARG A 202 22.78 -6.59 5.38
C ARG A 202 23.76 -5.45 5.72
N SER A 203 23.81 -4.41 4.91
CA SER A 203 24.72 -3.28 5.10
C SER A 203 23.95 -2.01 5.45
N GLU A 204 24.15 -1.49 6.65
CA GLU A 204 23.53 -0.23 7.09
C GLU A 204 23.97 0.97 6.25
N SER A 205 25.21 0.98 5.74
CA SER A 205 25.68 2.04 4.85
C SER A 205 24.96 2.00 3.51
N LEU A 206 24.75 0.80 2.93
CA LEU A 206 23.96 0.68 1.70
C LEU A 206 22.49 1.03 1.91
N ILE A 207 21.88 0.66 3.03
CA ILE A 207 20.49 1.07 3.34
C ILE A 207 20.37 2.59 3.33
N LYS A 208 21.31 3.32 3.95
CA LYS A 208 21.29 4.79 3.98
C LYS A 208 21.53 5.39 2.60
N ALA A 209 22.55 4.90 1.89
CA ALA A 209 22.89 5.42 0.55
C ALA A 209 21.78 5.18 -0.48
N LEU A 210 21.00 4.10 -0.34
CA LEU A 210 19.92 3.76 -1.28
C LEU A 210 18.59 4.43 -0.98
N GLU A 211 18.40 5.02 0.21
CA GLU A 211 17.12 5.60 0.63
C GLU A 211 16.64 6.70 -0.34
N SER A 212 17.45 7.74 -0.52
CA SER A 212 17.13 8.88 -1.40
C SER A 212 16.82 8.45 -2.85
N PRO A 213 17.72 7.72 -3.55
CA PRO A 213 17.46 7.36 -4.94
C PRO A 213 16.29 6.39 -5.09
N LEU A 214 16.12 5.41 -4.20
CA LEU A 214 14.99 4.47 -4.30
C LEU A 214 13.65 5.14 -4.01
N MET A 215 13.58 6.06 -3.06
CA MET A 215 12.36 6.84 -2.81
C MET A 215 12.01 7.72 -4.01
N ARG A 216 13.01 8.35 -4.64
CA ARG A 216 12.83 9.16 -5.86
C ARG A 216 12.31 8.31 -7.03
N LEU A 217 12.89 7.13 -7.25
CA LEU A 217 12.44 6.19 -8.28
C LEU A 217 11.04 5.62 -7.98
N CYS A 218 10.74 5.36 -6.71
CA CYS A 218 9.42 4.90 -6.28
C CYS A 218 8.35 5.96 -6.52
N ALA A 219 8.65 7.23 -6.26
CA ALA A 219 7.75 8.34 -6.55
C ALA A 219 7.44 8.42 -8.04
N TRP A 220 8.44 8.27 -8.91
CA TRP A 220 8.21 8.21 -10.35
C TRP A 220 7.39 6.97 -10.77
N TYR A 221 7.68 5.80 -10.23
CA TYR A 221 6.91 4.59 -10.53
C TYR A 221 5.42 4.70 -10.16
N LEU A 222 5.10 5.38 -9.06
CA LEU A 222 3.73 5.57 -8.62
C LEU A 222 3.02 6.73 -9.35
N TYR A 223 3.72 7.84 -9.56
CA TYR A 223 3.13 9.08 -10.05
C TYR A 223 3.38 9.35 -11.54
N GLY A 224 4.54 8.96 -12.09
CA GLY A 224 4.97 9.20 -13.46
C GLY A 224 4.58 8.07 -14.42
N GLU A 225 4.91 6.83 -14.09
CA GLU A 225 4.62 5.66 -14.93
C GLU A 225 3.12 5.42 -15.14
N LYS A 226 2.72 5.10 -16.38
CA LYS A 226 1.31 4.93 -16.77
C LYS A 226 1.07 3.68 -17.60
N LEU A 227 -0.13 3.11 -17.46
CA LEU A 227 -0.71 2.12 -18.34
C LEU A 227 -2.02 2.67 -18.90
N ARG A 228 -2.07 2.94 -20.20
CA ARG A 228 -3.25 3.54 -20.87
C ARG A 228 -3.72 4.85 -20.19
N GLY A 229 -2.77 5.64 -19.71
CA GLY A 229 -3.02 6.89 -18.99
C GLY A 229 -3.40 6.74 -17.52
N PHE A 230 -3.62 5.53 -17.00
CA PHE A 230 -3.83 5.30 -15.55
C PHE A 230 -2.52 4.92 -14.86
N ALA A 231 -2.45 5.01 -13.53
CA ALA A 231 -1.29 4.59 -12.76
C ALA A 231 -0.89 3.15 -13.08
N LEU A 232 0.41 2.92 -13.35
CA LEU A 232 0.92 1.58 -13.70
C LEU A 232 0.73 0.57 -12.57
N ASN A 233 0.93 1.01 -11.32
CA ASN A 233 0.79 0.14 -10.16
C ASN A 233 -0.70 -0.15 -9.87
N PRO A 234 -1.11 -1.43 -9.75
CA PRO A 234 -2.53 -1.77 -9.58
C PRO A 234 -3.11 -1.31 -8.23
N VAL A 235 -2.29 -1.30 -7.17
CA VAL A 235 -2.71 -0.83 -5.85
C VAL A 235 -2.88 0.69 -5.85
N ALA A 236 -1.96 1.43 -6.48
CA ALA A 236 -2.12 2.85 -6.73
C ALA A 236 -3.41 3.14 -7.51
N ASN A 237 -3.62 2.44 -8.61
CA ASN A 237 -4.82 2.61 -9.43
C ASN A 237 -6.10 2.40 -8.60
N PHE A 238 -6.15 1.34 -7.79
CA PHE A 238 -7.30 1.09 -6.90
C PHE A 238 -7.58 2.25 -5.95
N HIS A 239 -6.57 2.74 -5.22
CA HIS A 239 -6.76 3.82 -4.25
C HIS A 239 -7.10 5.15 -4.90
N LEU A 240 -6.48 5.46 -6.05
CA LEU A 240 -6.73 6.69 -6.81
C LEU A 240 -8.13 6.69 -7.44
N GLN A 241 -8.61 5.53 -7.93
CA GLN A 241 -10.02 5.38 -8.35
C GLN A 241 -10.98 5.70 -7.21
N ASN A 242 -10.65 5.28 -5.98
CA ASN A 242 -11.42 5.59 -4.78
C ASN A 242 -11.24 7.04 -4.27
N GLY A 243 -10.49 7.89 -4.98
CA GLY A 243 -10.31 9.31 -4.66
C GLY A 243 -9.32 9.59 -3.53
N ALA A 244 -8.44 8.64 -3.22
CA ALA A 244 -7.36 8.87 -2.28
C ALA A 244 -6.27 9.78 -2.87
N VAL A 245 -5.55 10.48 -1.99
CA VAL A 245 -4.35 11.25 -2.33
C VAL A 245 -3.14 10.35 -2.16
N LEU A 246 -2.22 10.34 -3.14
CA LEU A 246 -0.90 9.72 -3.01
C LEU A 246 -0.07 10.53 -2.00
N TRP A 247 -0.15 10.16 -0.73
CA TRP A 247 0.14 11.07 0.37
C TRP A 247 1.56 10.96 0.93
N ARG A 248 2.08 9.75 1.11
CA ARG A 248 3.44 9.60 1.64
C ARG A 248 4.08 8.28 1.23
N ILE A 249 5.31 8.34 0.74
CA ILE A 249 6.16 7.16 0.53
C ILE A 249 6.98 6.94 1.80
N ASN A 250 6.99 5.71 2.30
CA ASN A 250 7.63 5.32 3.56
C ASN A 250 8.81 4.38 3.29
N TRP A 251 10.02 4.79 3.66
CA TRP A 251 11.22 3.97 3.62
C TRP A 251 11.20 2.89 4.71
N MET A 252 11.67 1.68 4.39
CA MET A 252 11.77 0.53 5.31
C MET A 252 10.46 0.27 6.11
N ALA A 253 9.33 0.47 5.46
CA ALA A 253 8.00 0.30 6.01
C ALA A 253 7.56 -1.16 6.14
N ASP A 254 8.06 -2.03 5.25
CA ASP A 254 7.90 -3.49 5.34
C ASP A 254 9.25 -4.21 5.16
N THR A 255 9.91 -4.52 6.27
CA THR A 255 11.19 -5.25 6.29
C THR A 255 11.04 -6.77 6.21
N SER A 256 9.83 -7.28 5.95
CA SER A 256 9.64 -8.71 5.70
C SER A 256 10.32 -9.14 4.39
N PRO A 257 10.70 -10.42 4.24
CA PRO A 257 11.24 -10.93 2.98
C PRO A 257 10.34 -10.66 1.77
N ARG A 258 9.01 -10.60 1.97
CA ARG A 258 8.04 -10.26 0.92
C ARG A 258 8.09 -8.78 0.56
N GLY A 259 8.03 -7.88 1.54
CA GLY A 259 8.06 -6.42 1.31
C GLY A 259 9.36 -5.96 0.67
N VAL A 260 10.48 -6.50 1.16
CA VAL A 260 11.81 -6.29 0.58
C VAL A 260 11.87 -6.71 -0.88
N THR A 261 11.45 -7.94 -1.18
CA THR A 261 11.48 -8.47 -2.56
C THR A 261 10.53 -7.70 -3.49
N ALA A 262 9.35 -7.31 -3.00
CA ALA A 262 8.31 -6.70 -3.83
C ALA A 262 8.58 -5.22 -4.16
N SER A 263 9.08 -4.46 -3.17
CA SER A 263 9.19 -3.00 -3.25
C SER A 263 10.40 -2.39 -2.52
N CYS A 264 11.47 -3.16 -2.35
CA CYS A 264 12.65 -2.73 -1.57
C CYS A 264 12.28 -2.27 -0.14
N GLY A 265 11.23 -2.87 0.43
CA GLY A 265 10.74 -2.55 1.77
C GLY A 265 9.94 -1.25 1.88
N MET A 266 9.70 -0.55 0.77
CA MET A 266 8.86 0.65 0.74
C MET A 266 7.38 0.31 0.74
N MET A 267 6.61 1.12 1.46
CA MET A 267 5.15 1.14 1.41
C MET A 267 4.67 2.57 1.22
N VAL A 268 3.40 2.73 0.88
CA VAL A 268 2.81 4.02 0.55
C VAL A 268 1.52 4.25 1.34
N ASN A 269 1.33 5.47 1.82
CA ASN A 269 0.08 5.92 2.39
C ASN A 269 -0.78 6.57 1.30
N TYR A 270 -1.97 6.01 1.05
CA TYR A 270 -3.03 6.67 0.29
C TYR A 270 -4.03 7.27 1.28
N ARG A 271 -4.04 8.61 1.41
CA ARG A 271 -4.87 9.31 2.40
C ARG A 271 -6.23 9.66 1.82
N TYR A 272 -7.29 9.38 2.58
CA TYR A 272 -8.66 9.67 2.21
C TYR A 272 -9.15 10.93 2.93
N PHE A 273 -9.18 12.05 2.20
CA PHE A 273 -9.88 13.25 2.62
C PHE A 273 -11.35 13.09 2.24
N ILE A 274 -12.20 12.73 3.21
CA ILE A 274 -13.56 12.23 2.97
C ILE A 274 -14.38 13.18 2.10
N ASP A 275 -14.28 14.48 2.35
CA ASP A 275 -15.02 15.51 1.63
C ASP A 275 -14.54 15.67 0.17
N ASP A 276 -13.26 15.40 -0.11
CA ASP A 276 -12.65 15.55 -1.44
C ASP A 276 -12.68 14.25 -2.28
N THR A 277 -12.92 13.09 -1.66
CA THR A 277 -12.83 11.78 -2.33
C THR A 277 -13.62 11.70 -3.64
N SER A 278 -14.83 12.29 -3.70
CA SER A 278 -15.64 12.28 -4.91
C SER A 278 -15.01 13.10 -6.05
N SER A 279 -14.50 14.30 -5.73
CA SER A 279 -13.85 15.18 -6.70
C SER A 279 -12.53 14.57 -7.21
N ASN A 280 -11.71 14.03 -6.30
CA ASN A 280 -10.44 13.41 -6.63
C ASN A 280 -10.64 12.17 -7.52
N SER A 281 -11.64 11.35 -7.20
CA SER A 281 -12.01 10.18 -8.01
C SER A 281 -12.44 10.57 -9.42
N GLU A 282 -13.33 11.56 -9.54
CA GLU A 282 -13.76 12.06 -10.85
C GLU A 282 -12.57 12.57 -11.67
N ARG A 283 -11.68 13.35 -11.04
CA ARG A 283 -10.49 13.91 -11.68
C ARG A 283 -9.56 12.79 -12.17
N TYR A 284 -9.28 11.78 -11.36
CA TYR A 284 -8.47 10.63 -11.76
C TYR A 284 -9.12 9.84 -12.92
N LEU A 285 -10.42 9.57 -12.86
CA LEU A 285 -11.11 8.80 -13.89
C LEU A 285 -11.24 9.56 -15.22
N ARG A 286 -11.56 10.86 -15.17
CA ARG A 286 -11.82 11.69 -16.37
C ARG A 286 -10.55 12.28 -16.97
N THR A 287 -9.72 12.93 -16.17
CA THR A 287 -8.55 13.68 -16.66
C THR A 287 -7.23 12.96 -16.45
N LYS A 288 -7.25 11.78 -15.79
CA LYS A 288 -6.04 10.98 -15.47
C LYS A 288 -5.07 11.67 -14.51
N HIS A 289 -5.52 12.72 -13.84
CA HIS A 289 -4.71 13.46 -12.90
C HIS A 289 -4.66 12.76 -11.54
N ILE A 290 -3.47 12.73 -10.93
CA ILE A 290 -3.20 12.10 -9.64
C ILE A 290 -3.00 13.20 -8.60
N GLU A 291 -3.85 13.25 -7.59
CA GLU A 291 -3.61 14.09 -6.41
C GLU A 291 -2.48 13.51 -5.57
N ALA A 292 -1.46 14.32 -5.28
CA ALA A 292 -0.28 13.89 -4.52
C ALA A 292 0.17 14.96 -3.52
N SER A 293 0.81 14.55 -2.43
CA SER A 293 1.36 15.49 -1.44
C SER A 293 2.63 16.18 -1.92
N GLU A 294 3.03 17.25 -1.23
CA GLU A 294 4.31 17.92 -1.45
C GLU A 294 5.51 16.96 -1.35
N GLN A 295 5.51 16.01 -0.41
CA GLN A 295 6.60 15.04 -0.28
C GLN A 295 6.80 14.24 -1.57
N VAL A 296 5.69 13.77 -2.15
CA VAL A 296 5.71 12.98 -3.38
C VAL A 296 6.07 13.85 -4.58
N LEU A 297 5.45 15.03 -4.71
CA LEU A 297 5.73 15.95 -5.81
C LEU A 297 7.19 16.43 -5.80
N ASN A 298 7.77 16.65 -4.62
CA ASN A 298 9.19 16.98 -4.49
C ASN A 298 10.08 15.85 -5.02
N LEU A 299 9.81 14.59 -4.65
CA LEU A 299 10.55 13.43 -5.16
C LEU A 299 10.40 13.26 -6.67
N VAL A 300 9.19 13.46 -7.22
CA VAL A 300 8.93 13.45 -8.67
C VAL A 300 9.72 14.55 -9.37
N SER A 301 9.74 15.76 -8.80
CA SER A 301 10.51 16.88 -9.38
C SER A 301 12.02 16.60 -9.38
N GLN A 302 12.54 15.94 -8.34
CA GLN A 302 13.93 15.50 -8.29
C GLN A 302 14.22 14.46 -9.36
N PHE A 303 13.29 13.53 -9.60
CA PHE A 303 13.41 12.56 -10.69
C PHE A 303 13.47 13.27 -12.05
N GLN A 304 12.53 14.18 -12.35
CA GLN A 304 12.47 14.89 -13.64
C GLN A 304 13.70 15.77 -13.93
N ARG A 305 14.40 16.26 -12.89
CA ARG A 305 15.65 17.01 -13.06
C ARG A 305 16.82 16.11 -13.48
N ASN A 306 16.81 14.87 -13.01
CA ASN A 306 17.97 13.97 -13.10
C ASN A 306 17.79 12.91 -14.19
N SER A 307 16.55 12.62 -14.59
CA SER A 307 16.21 11.49 -15.45
C SER A 307 15.17 11.85 -16.52
N ARG A 308 15.30 11.25 -17.71
CA ARG A 308 14.35 11.37 -18.83
C ARG A 308 13.81 10.01 -19.29
N LEU A 309 13.46 9.13 -18.34
CA LEU A 309 12.75 7.87 -18.63
C LEU A 309 11.47 8.11 -19.44
#